data_AF-A0A7V1H8U9-F1
#
_entry.id   AF-A0A7V1H8U9-F1
#
_cell.length_a   1.000
_cell.length_b   1.000
_cell.length_c   1.000
_cell.angle_alpha   90.00
_cell.angle_beta   90.00
_cell.angle_gamma   90.00
#
_symmetry.space_group_name_H-M   'P 1'
#
loop_
_entity.id
_entity.type
_entity.pdbx_description
1 polymer ?
#
loop_
_entity_poly.entity_id
_entity_poly.type
_entity_poly.pdbx_seq_one_letter_code
_entity_poly.pdbx_strand_id
1 'polypeptide(L)'
;RNKEKVLRILRSRLMDIAQRKQQAKIAKDRKSQIGTGERSEKIRTYNFPQSRITDHRMNLTLHKLEDVLDGSLDEFINSITLHYQTQVMEKRINTSA
;
A
#
# COMPACT_ATOMS: atom_id res chain seq x y z
N ARG A 1 -3.57 40.33 -29.25
CA ARG A 1 -4.93 40.09 -28.72
C ARG A 1 -5.50 38.67 -28.97
N ASN A 2 -5.77 38.21 -30.20
CA ASN A 2 -6.36 36.86 -30.40
C ASN A 2 -5.39 35.71 -30.08
N LYS A 3 -4.13 35.82 -30.51
CA LYS A 3 -3.08 34.82 -30.23
C LYS A 3 -2.87 34.59 -28.73
N GLU A 4 -2.82 35.65 -27.93
CA GLU A 4 -2.64 35.55 -26.46
C GLU A 4 -3.84 34.87 -25.78
N LYS A 5 -5.06 35.20 -26.20
CA LYS A 5 -6.28 34.53 -25.69
C LYS A 5 -6.26 33.03 -26.00
N VAL A 6 -5.89 32.65 -27.21
CA VAL A 6 -5.78 31.24 -27.62
C VAL A 6 -4.69 30.50 -26.84
N LEU A 7 -3.50 31.10 -26.69
CA LEU A 7 -2.40 30.50 -25.91
C LEU A 7 -2.76 30.31 -24.43
N ARG A 8 -3.49 31.27 -23.83
CA ARG A 8 -3.99 31.15 -22.46
C ARG A 8 -4.96 29.99 -22.31
N ILE A 9 -5.90 29.83 -23.24
CA ILE A 9 -6.85 28.71 -23.27
C ILE A 9 -6.12 27.39 -23.46
N LEU A 10 -5.16 27.34 -24.39
CA LEU A 10 -4.35 26.14 -24.65
C LEU A 10 -3.55 25.72 -23.40
N ARG A 11 -2.90 26.66 -22.72
CA ARG A 11 -2.18 26.40 -21.46
C ARG A 11 -3.11 25.82 -20.39
N SER A 12 -4.29 26.41 -20.21
CA SER A 12 -5.29 25.90 -19.26
C SER A 12 -5.67 24.45 -19.57
N ARG A 13 -5.98 24.15 -20.84
CA ARG A 13 -6.36 22.79 -21.26
C ARG A 13 -5.24 21.78 -21.06
N LEU A 14 -4.00 22.14 -21.38
CA LEU A 14 -2.84 21.26 -21.17
C LEU A 14 -2.61 20.99 -19.68
N MET A 15 -2.75 22.01 -18.84
CA MET A 15 -2.65 21.87 -17.39
C MET A 15 -3.76 20.95 -16.84
N ASP A 16 -5.00 21.12 -17.29
CA ASP A 16 -6.12 20.27 -16.89
C ASP A 16 -5.88 18.81 -17.27
N ILE A 17 -5.36 18.54 -18.47
CA ILE A 17 -5.01 17.19 -18.93
C ILE A 17 -3.92 16.58 -18.04
N ALA A 18 -2.87 17.33 -17.74
CA ALA A 18 -1.77 16.86 -16.90
C ALA A 18 -2.25 16.55 -15.47
N GLN A 19 -3.06 17.44 -14.89
CA GLN A 19 -3.65 17.25 -13.56
C GLN A 19 -4.56 16.03 -13.52
N ARG A 20 -5.45 15.86 -14.50
CA ARG A 20 -6.31 14.67 -14.60
C ARG A 20 -5.50 13.39 -14.71
N LYS A 21 -4.44 13.38 -15.52
CA LYS A 21 -3.54 12.22 -15.67
C LYS A 21 -2.84 11.88 -14.35
N GLN A 22 -2.37 12.89 -13.62
CA GLN A 22 -1.74 12.71 -12.32
C GLN A 22 -2.73 12.17 -11.29
N GLN A 23 -3.92 12.76 -11.19
CA GLN A 23 -4.98 12.31 -10.28
C GLN A 23 -5.42 10.88 -10.60
N ALA A 24 -5.58 10.54 -11.88
CA ALA A 24 -5.91 9.18 -12.31
C ALA A 24 -4.83 8.17 -11.90
N LYS A 25 -3.55 8.53 -12.03
CA LYS A 25 -2.43 7.69 -11.56
C LYS A 25 -2.50 7.48 -10.05
N ILE A 26 -2.62 8.55 -9.26
CA ILE A 26 -2.72 8.49 -7.80
C ILE A 26 -3.93 7.67 -7.37
N ALA A 27 -5.09 7.87 -8.01
CA ALA A 27 -6.30 7.13 -7.71
C ALA A 27 -6.15 5.63 -7.99
N LYS A 28 -5.49 5.27 -9.11
CA LYS A 28 -5.17 3.88 -9.44
C LYS A 28 -4.22 3.26 -8.40
N ASP A 29 -3.15 3.97 -8.07
CA ASP A 29 -2.14 3.49 -7.12
C ASP A 29 -2.78 3.29 -5.73
N ARG A 30 -3.58 4.26 -5.26
CA ARG A 30 -4.34 4.15 -4.00
C ARG A 30 -5.32 2.97 -4.01
N LYS A 31 -6.06 2.80 -5.11
CA LYS A 31 -6.99 1.67 -5.25
C LYS A 31 -6.25 0.33 -5.19
N SER A 32 -5.06 0.25 -5.78
CA SER A 32 -4.24 -0.97 -5.73
C SER A 32 -3.69 -1.28 -4.33
N GLN A 33 -3.42 -0.25 -3.52
CA GLN A 33 -2.89 -0.42 -2.16
C GLN A 33 -3.98 -0.82 -1.15
N ILE A 34 -5.18 -0.26 -1.27
CA ILE A 34 -6.28 -0.52 -0.34
C ILE A 34 -7.09 -1.76 -0.76
N GLY A 35 -7.08 -2.08 -2.06
CA GLY A 35 -7.88 -3.16 -2.61
C GLY A 35 -9.35 -2.77 -2.77
N THR A 36 -10.22 -3.76 -2.55
CA THR A 36 -11.69 -3.62 -2.65
C THR A 36 -12.35 -3.22 -1.33
N GLY A 37 -11.61 -3.34 -0.22
CA GLY A 37 -12.13 -3.08 1.13
C GLY A 37 -12.87 -4.28 1.74
N GLU A 38 -12.84 -5.43 1.08
CA GLU A 38 -13.44 -6.66 1.58
C GLU A 38 -12.71 -7.21 2.80
N ARG A 39 -13.47 -7.88 3.69
CA ARG A 39 -12.91 -8.45 4.93
C ARG A 39 -11.89 -9.56 4.68
N SER A 40 -11.94 -10.21 3.52
CA SER A 40 -10.97 -11.23 3.09
C SER A 40 -9.60 -10.62 2.77
N GLU A 41 -9.53 -9.34 2.40
CA GLU A 41 -8.30 -8.63 2.03
C GLU A 41 -7.65 -7.93 3.23
N LYS A 42 -8.15 -8.16 4.44
CA LYS A 42 -7.62 -7.53 5.65
C LYS A 42 -6.16 -7.92 5.88
N ILE A 43 -5.35 -6.94 6.24
CA ILE A 43 -3.93 -7.15 6.51
C ILE A 43 -3.71 -7.65 7.94
N ARG A 44 -4.45 -7.12 8.93
CA ARG A 44 -4.33 -7.47 10.36
C ARG A 44 -5.69 -7.52 11.05
N THR A 45 -5.82 -8.38 12.04
CA THR A 45 -6.91 -8.34 13.04
C THR A 45 -6.32 -7.92 14.39
N TYR A 46 -6.87 -6.88 15.01
CA TYR A 46 -6.59 -6.50 16.39
C TYR A 46 -7.71 -7.03 17.29
N ASN A 47 -7.38 -7.90 18.25
CA ASN A 47 -8.33 -8.54 19.16
C ASN A 47 -8.04 -8.11 20.60
N PHE A 48 -8.79 -7.11 21.08
CA PHE A 48 -8.65 -6.54 22.42
C PHE A 48 -8.96 -7.52 23.55
N PRO A 49 -10.09 -8.27 23.53
CA PRO A 49 -10.39 -9.25 24.59
C PRO A 49 -9.30 -10.30 24.84
N GLN A 50 -8.52 -10.65 23.83
CA GLN A 50 -7.42 -11.64 23.92
C GLN A 50 -6.03 -11.00 23.88
N SER A 51 -5.94 -9.66 23.95
CA SER A 51 -4.72 -8.86 23.81
C SER A 51 -3.78 -9.35 22.68
N ARG A 52 -4.36 -9.62 21.50
CA ARG A 52 -3.66 -10.30 20.40
C ARG A 52 -3.83 -9.59 19.07
N ILE A 53 -2.77 -9.61 18.28
CA ILE A 53 -2.76 -9.12 16.90
C ILE A 53 -2.38 -10.27 15.98
N THR A 54 -3.14 -10.47 14.91
CA THR A 54 -2.82 -11.44 13.86
C THR A 54 -2.64 -10.72 12.53
N ASP A 55 -1.46 -10.84 11.90
CA ASP A 55 -1.19 -10.38 10.54
C ASP A 55 -1.46 -11.51 9.54
N HIS A 56 -2.41 -11.29 8.63
CA HIS A 56 -2.90 -12.28 7.66
C HIS A 56 -2.03 -12.38 6.42
N ARG A 57 -1.05 -11.48 6.22
CA ARG A 57 -0.09 -11.64 5.12
C ARG A 57 0.72 -12.92 5.29
N MET A 58 1.03 -13.24 6.55
CA MET A 58 1.93 -14.31 6.96
C MET A 58 1.38 -15.25 8.03
N ASN A 59 0.15 -15.03 8.44
CA ASN A 59 -0.50 -15.71 9.58
C ASN A 59 0.29 -15.58 10.89
N LEU A 60 1.09 -14.52 11.04
CA LEU A 60 1.84 -14.23 12.27
C LEU A 60 0.89 -13.73 13.35
N THR A 61 1.02 -14.26 14.57
CA THR A 61 0.18 -13.86 15.70
C THR A 61 1.03 -13.51 16.91
N LEU A 62 0.83 -12.29 17.46
CA LEU A 62 1.53 -11.80 18.65
C LEU A 62 0.54 -11.47 19.77
N HIS A 63 0.88 -11.81 21.00
CA HIS A 63 0.08 -11.60 22.21
C HIS A 63 0.52 -10.37 23.02
N LYS A 64 0.87 -9.30 22.32
CA LYS A 64 1.40 -8.05 22.90
C LYS A 64 0.71 -6.85 22.27
N LEU A 65 -0.62 -6.82 22.35
CA LEU A 65 -1.42 -5.79 21.68
C LEU A 65 -1.06 -4.37 22.17
N GLU A 66 -0.91 -4.19 23.48
CA GLU A 66 -0.61 -2.89 24.09
C GLU A 66 0.76 -2.37 23.63
N ASP A 67 1.83 -3.16 23.78
CA ASP A 67 3.18 -2.79 23.32
C ASP A 67 3.21 -2.36 21.86
N VAL A 68 2.45 -3.05 21.00
CA VAL A 68 2.40 -2.76 19.56
C VAL A 68 1.63 -1.47 19.29
N LEU A 69 0.57 -1.19 20.05
CA LEU A 69 -0.16 0.08 19.96
C LEU A 69 0.68 1.25 20.48
N ASP A 70 1.56 0.99 21.45
CA ASP A 70 2.51 1.96 21.99
C ASP A 70 3.74 2.18 21.09
N GLY A 71 3.82 1.48 19.96
CA GLY A 71 4.80 1.73 18.90
C GLY A 71 5.88 0.66 18.72
N SER A 72 5.88 -0.41 19.51
CA SER A 72 6.81 -1.54 19.38
C SER A 72 6.46 -2.41 18.16
N LEU A 73 6.74 -1.90 16.96
CA LEU A 73 6.40 -2.54 15.68
C LEU A 73 7.55 -3.33 15.04
N ASP A 74 8.75 -3.28 15.61
CA ASP A 74 9.96 -3.87 15.01
C ASP A 74 9.81 -5.37 14.74
N GLU A 75 9.17 -6.10 15.67
CA GLU A 75 8.94 -7.54 15.53
C GLU A 75 8.08 -7.86 14.28
N PHE A 76 7.04 -7.04 14.01
CA PHE A 76 6.23 -7.17 12.80
C PHE A 76 7.03 -6.82 11.55
N ILE A 77 7.73 -5.68 11.56
CA ILE A 77 8.44 -5.18 10.38
C ILE A 77 9.54 -6.16 9.97
N ASN A 78 10.31 -6.66 10.93
CA ASN A 78 11.39 -7.60 10.68
C ASN A 78 10.85 -8.93 10.14
N SER A 79 9.79 -9.48 10.75
CA SER A 79 9.19 -10.73 10.30
C SER A 79 8.62 -10.63 8.87
N ILE A 80 7.91 -9.54 8.57
CA ILE A 80 7.33 -9.32 7.23
C ILE A 80 8.43 -9.11 6.19
N THR A 81 9.46 -8.31 6.52
CA THR A 81 10.59 -8.04 5.62
C THR A 81 11.33 -9.32 5.29
N LEU A 82 11.66 -10.12 6.31
CA LEU A 82 12.34 -11.39 6.15
C LEU A 82 11.54 -12.32 5.25
N HIS A 83 10.24 -12.47 5.52
CA HIS A 83 9.41 -13.35 4.70
C HIS A 83 9.39 -12.92 3.23
N TYR A 84 9.20 -11.64 2.97
CA TYR A 84 9.17 -11.12 1.61
C TYR A 84 10.50 -11.33 0.88
N GLN A 85 11.63 -11.11 1.58
CA GLN A 85 12.96 -11.38 1.03
C GLN A 85 13.12 -12.86 0.66
N THR A 86 12.70 -13.78 1.53
CA THR A 86 12.72 -15.22 1.26
C THR A 86 11.89 -15.58 0.03
N GLN A 87 10.65 -15.10 -0.07
CA GLN A 87 9.81 -15.34 -1.26
C GLN A 87 10.43 -14.81 -2.55
N VAL A 88 11.07 -13.64 -2.51
CA VAL A 88 11.73 -13.05 -3.67
C VAL A 88 12.93 -13.90 -4.08
N MET A 89 13.72 -14.39 -3.13
CA MET A 89 14.86 -15.29 -3.40
C MET A 89 14.40 -16.62 -4.01
N GLU A 90 13.37 -17.26 -3.44
CA GLU A 90 12.80 -18.50 -3.96
C GLU A 90 12.29 -18.34 -5.40
N LYS A 91 11.56 -17.26 -5.68
CA LYS A 91 11.09 -16.96 -7.05
C LYS A 91 12.24 -16.78 -8.03
N ARG A 92 13.32 -16.12 -7.62
CA ARG A 92 14.51 -15.94 -8.46
C ARG A 92 15.18 -17.28 -8.77
N ILE A 93 15.33 -18.14 -7.76
CA ILE A 93 15.90 -19.49 -7.93
C ILE A 93 15.06 -20.30 -8.93
N ASN A 94 13.73 -20.35 -8.74
CA ASN A 94 12.83 -21.10 -9.62
C ASN A 94 12.69 -20.52 -11.04
N THR A 95 12.98 -19.25 -11.26
CA THR A 95 12.96 -18.65 -12.61
C THR A 95 14.29 -18.92 -13.35
N SER A 96 15.33 -19.29 -12.61
CA SER A 96 16.67 -19.56 -13.15
C SER A 96 16.91 -21.05 -13.44
N ALA A 97 15.97 -21.91 -13.06
CA ALA A 97 15.94 -23.35 -13.32
C ALA A 97 14.94 -23.66 -14.44
#